data_AF-A0A1Z1WS69-F1
#
_entry.id   AF-A0A1Z1WS69-F1
#
_cell.length_a   1.000
_cell.length_b   1.000
_cell.length_c   1.000
_cell.angle_alpha   90.00
_cell.angle_beta   90.00
_cell.angle_gamma   90.00
#
_symmetry.space_group_name_H-M   'P 1'
#
loop_
_entity.id
_entity.type
_entity.pdbx_description
1 polymer ?
#
loop_
_entity_poly.entity_id
_entity_poly.type
_entity_poly.pdbx_seq_one_letter_code
_entity_poly.pdbx_strand_id
1 'polypeptide(L)'
;MRERRDGLGDIVVMGSLVMDRKYFSAGTHTAAAGHRTQAVWSVERHHGGVGRNVAVNLARLGARPSFVGLSGFGPDAEPSRTS
;
A
#
# COMPACT_ATOMS: atom_id res chain seq x y z
N MET A 1 -2.45 24.93 34.10
CA MET A 1 -3.49 24.02 33.57
C MET A 1 -3.05 23.58 32.18
N ARG A 2 -2.37 22.43 32.06
CA ARG A 2 -2.01 21.86 30.74
C ARG A 2 -3.22 21.07 30.26
N GLU A 3 -3.85 21.50 29.17
CA GLU A 3 -4.86 20.68 28.51
C GLU A 3 -4.24 19.33 28.14
N ARG A 4 -4.89 18.25 28.59
CA ARG A 4 -4.61 16.89 28.14
C ARG A 4 -4.94 16.84 26.63
N ARG A 5 -3.92 16.96 25.79
CA ARG A 5 -3.97 16.53 24.38
C ARG A 5 -3.85 15.01 24.31
N ASP A 6 -4.62 14.31 25.13
CA ASP A 6 -4.58 12.85 25.22
C ASP A 6 -5.32 12.29 24.00
N GLY A 7 -4.66 12.27 22.84
CA GLY A 7 -5.19 11.62 21.64
C GLY A 7 -4.75 12.21 20.30
N LEU A 8 -4.37 13.49 20.24
CA LEU A 8 -3.85 14.08 18.99
C LEU A 8 -2.38 13.70 18.86
N GLY A 9 -2.04 13.07 17.74
CA GLY A 9 -0.64 12.83 17.40
C GLY A 9 0.17 14.12 17.40
N ASP A 10 1.39 14.09 17.97
CA ASP A 10 2.27 15.27 18.05
C ASP A 10 2.77 15.72 16.66
N ILE A 11 2.60 14.87 15.65
CA ILE A 11 3.05 15.10 14.28
C ILE A 11 1.90 14.82 13.32
N VAL A 12 1.56 15.78 12.46
CA VAL A 12 0.62 15.56 11.35
C VAL A 12 1.41 15.35 10.06
N VAL A 13 1.15 14.25 9.37
CA VAL A 13 1.72 13.96 8.06
C VAL A 13 0.62 14.07 7.01
N MET A 14 0.72 15.05 6.13
CA MET A 14 -0.17 15.20 4.98
C MET A 14 0.52 14.72 3.71
N GLY A 15 -0.08 13.79 2.97
CA GLY A 15 0.54 13.34 1.73
C GLY A 15 -0.15 12.17 1.03
N SER A 16 0.57 11.59 0.08
CA SER A 16 0.05 10.52 -0.78
C SER A 16 -0.03 9.18 -0.05
N LEU A 17 -1.10 8.46 -0.37
CA LEU A 17 -1.33 7.05 -0.09
C LEU A 17 -1.63 6.37 -1.42
N VAL A 18 -0.83 5.37 -1.79
CA VAL A 18 -1.01 4.60 -3.04
C VAL A 18 -0.85 3.11 -2.78
N MET A 19 -1.33 2.29 -3.71
CA MET A 19 -1.06 0.85 -3.73
C MET A 19 0.04 0.58 -4.77
N ASP A 20 1.21 0.15 -4.33
CA ASP A 20 2.29 -0.26 -5.21
C ASP A 20 2.00 -1.66 -5.72
N ARG A 21 2.09 -1.87 -7.04
CA ARG A 21 1.99 -3.19 -7.66
C ARG A 21 3.27 -3.49 -8.44
N LYS A 22 3.98 -4.53 -8.01
CA LYS A 22 5.24 -4.96 -8.61
C LYS A 22 5.01 -6.27 -9.34
N TYR A 23 5.41 -6.31 -10.61
CA TYR A 23 5.28 -7.48 -11.48
C TYR A 23 6.67 -8.10 -11.67
N PHE A 24 6.77 -9.40 -11.39
CA PHE A 24 7.99 -10.17 -11.55
C PHE A 24 7.73 -11.29 -12.55
N SER A 25 8.60 -11.45 -13.55
CA SER A 25 8.49 -12.55 -14.50
C SER A 25 8.59 -13.88 -13.76
N ALA A 26 7.62 -14.77 -13.94
CA ALA A 26 7.55 -16.07 -13.25
C ALA A 26 7.64 -17.26 -14.22
N GLY A 27 7.54 -17.03 -15.53
CA GLY A 27 7.72 -18.06 -16.55
C GLY A 27 6.73 -17.90 -17.71
N THR A 28 6.47 -19.01 -18.39
CA THR A 28 5.50 -19.09 -19.47
C THR A 28 4.56 -20.27 -19.27
N HIS A 29 3.29 -20.08 -19.64
CA HIS A 29 2.28 -21.14 -19.65
C HIS A 29 1.83 -21.37 -21.09
N THR A 30 1.97 -22.59 -21.58
CA THR A 30 1.51 -23.00 -22.90
C THR A 30 0.20 -23.77 -22.73
N ALA A 31 -0.90 -23.26 -23.30
CA ALA A 31 -2.17 -23.95 -23.26
C ALA A 31 -2.07 -25.33 -23.95
N ALA A 32 -2.76 -26.35 -23.41
CA ALA A 32 -2.68 -27.76 -23.85
C ALA A 32 -2.99 -27.99 -25.34
N ALA A 33 -3.66 -27.05 -26.01
CA ALA A 33 -3.90 -27.11 -27.45
C ALA A 33 -2.76 -26.57 -28.31
N GLY A 34 -1.66 -26.06 -27.75
CA GLY A 34 -0.45 -25.68 -28.51
C GLY A 34 -0.50 -24.34 -29.28
N HIS A 35 -1.59 -23.58 -29.18
CA HIS A 35 -1.77 -22.39 -30.03
C HIS A 35 -1.37 -21.04 -29.40
N ARG A 36 -1.11 -20.97 -28.08
CA ARG A 36 -0.58 -19.76 -27.43
C ARG A 36 0.28 -20.06 -26.19
N THR A 37 1.46 -19.46 -26.16
CA THR A 37 2.31 -19.31 -24.97
C THR A 37 2.04 -17.95 -24.35
N GLN A 38 1.68 -17.90 -23.07
CA GLN A 38 1.43 -16.67 -22.31
C GLN A 38 2.51 -16.50 -21.24
N ALA A 39 2.95 -15.26 -21.02
CA ALA A 39 3.82 -14.95 -19.89
C ALA A 39 3.05 -15.05 -18.58
N VAL A 40 3.63 -15.74 -17.59
CA VAL A 40 3.13 -15.83 -16.22
C VAL A 40 3.90 -14.81 -15.39
N TRP A 41 3.17 -14.00 -14.63
CA TRP A 41 3.73 -12.97 -13.75
C TRP A 41 3.38 -13.26 -12.31
N SER A 42 4.38 -13.19 -11.43
CA SER A 42 4.14 -13.02 -9.99
C SER A 42 3.84 -11.55 -9.72
N VAL A 43 2.86 -11.27 -8.86
CA VAL A 43 2.42 -9.91 -8.54
C VAL A 43 2.48 -9.71 -7.04
N GLU A 44 3.29 -8.75 -6.60
CA GLU A 44 3.30 -8.29 -5.21
C GLU A 44 2.55 -6.97 -5.08
N ARG A 45 1.72 -6.85 -4.03
CA ARG A 45 0.98 -5.63 -3.69
C ARG A 45 1.45 -5.11 -2.34
N HIS A 46 1.81 -3.84 -2.27
CA HIS A 46 2.30 -3.19 -1.05
C HIS A 46 1.64 -1.83 -0.87
N HIS A 47 1.39 -1.44 0.38
CA HIS A 47 0.99 -0.06 0.68
C HIS A 47 2.18 0.89 0.49
N GLY A 48 2.04 1.82 -0.46
CA GLY A 48 3.04 2.83 -0.79
C GLY A 48 2.57 4.26 -0.50
N GLY A 49 3.26 5.20 -1.13
CA GLY A 49 3.03 6.64 -0.97
C GLY A 49 4.00 7.25 0.03
N VAL A 50 4.64 8.36 -0.38
CA VAL A 50 5.71 8.99 0.41
C VAL A 50 5.18 9.42 1.77
N GLY A 51 4.01 10.10 1.80
CA GLY A 51 3.40 10.56 3.05
C GLY A 51 3.06 9.41 3.99
N ARG A 52 2.40 8.37 3.47
CA ARG A 52 2.10 7.17 4.27
C ARG A 52 3.35 6.49 4.79
N ASN A 53 4.40 6.35 3.98
CA ASN A 53 5.64 5.68 4.38
C ASN A 53 6.37 6.45 5.48
N VAL A 54 6.40 7.78 5.41
CA VAL A 54 6.91 8.64 6.48
C VAL A 54 6.11 8.45 7.77
N ALA A 55 4.77 8.51 7.69
CA ALA A 55 3.91 8.33 8.87
C ALA A 55 4.11 6.96 9.54
N VAL A 56 4.19 5.88 8.76
CA VAL A 56 4.44 4.52 9.29
C VAL A 56 5.81 4.41 9.94
N ASN A 57 6.85 4.97 9.32
CA ASN A 57 8.20 4.92 9.89
C ASN A 57 8.31 5.75 11.17
N LEU A 58 7.65 6.92 11.25
CA LEU A 58 7.55 7.70 12.49
C LEU A 58 6.88 6.89 13.61
N ALA A 59 5.76 6.21 13.31
CA ALA A 59 5.07 5.37 14.27
C ALA A 59 5.96 4.20 14.75
N ARG A 60 6.69 3.54 13.83
CA ARG A 60 7.65 2.47 14.16
C ARG A 60 8.79 2.94 15.07
N LEU A 61 9.17 4.21 14.97
CA LEU A 61 10.18 4.84 15.82
C LEU A 61 9.62 5.34 17.17
N GLY A 62 8.34 5.08 17.47
CA GLY A 62 7.71 5.45 18.73
C GLY A 62 7.08 6.85 18.75
N ALA A 63 7.11 7.58 17.64
CA ALA A 63 6.35 8.82 17.54
C ALA A 63 4.84 8.52 17.43
N ARG A 64 4.02 9.55 17.62
CA ARG A 64 2.56 9.46 17.50
C ARG A 64 2.10 10.31 16.30
N PRO A 65 2.23 9.82 15.05
CA PRO A 65 1.79 10.58 13.89
C PRO A 65 0.28 10.41 13.63
N SER A 66 -0.38 11.49 13.23
CA SER A 66 -1.69 11.47 12.57
C SER A 66 -1.48 11.64 11.06
N PHE A 67 -2.02 10.73 10.25
CA PHE A 67 -1.91 10.80 8.79
C PHE A 67 -3.19 11.38 8.17
N VAL A 68 -3.03 12.35 7.27
CA VAL A 68 -4.10 12.92 6.45
C VAL A 68 -3.73 12.72 4.99
N GLY A 69 -4.50 11.92 4.28
CA GLY A 69 -4.26 11.65 2.87
C GLY A 69 -5.51 11.14 2.18
N LEU A 70 -5.48 11.20 0.85
CA LEU A 70 -6.52 10.61 0.02
C LEU A 70 -6.08 9.19 -0.34
N SER A 71 -6.91 8.19 -0.04
CA SER A 71 -6.81 6.89 -0.71
C SER A 71 -7.45 7.01 -2.09
N GLY A 72 -6.80 6.48 -3.13
CA GLY A 72 -7.43 6.35 -4.45
C GLY A 72 -8.74 5.55 -4.38
N PHE A 73 -9.58 5.69 -5.40
CA PHE A 73 -10.81 4.92 -5.59
C PHE A 73 -10.59 3.86 -6.68
N GLY A 74 -11.22 2.68 -6.56
CA GLY A 74 -11.15 1.62 -7.57
C GLY A 74 -10.73 0.25 -7.04
N PRO A 75 -10.66 -0.78 -7.90
CA PRO A 75 -10.45 -2.19 -7.51
C PRO A 75 -9.10 -2.46 -6.83
N ASP A 76 -8.14 -1.52 -6.92
CA ASP A 76 -6.85 -1.58 -6.22
C ASP A 76 -6.88 -0.95 -4.81
N ALA A 77 -7.95 -0.22 -4.47
CA ALA A 77 -8.18 0.34 -3.14
C ALA A 77 -8.99 -0.59 -2.23
N GLU A 78 -9.64 -1.63 -2.79
CA GLU A 78 -10.32 -2.65 -1.99
C GLU A 78 -9.31 -3.66 -1.42
N PRO A 79 -9.42 -4.02 -0.12
CA PRO A 79 -8.69 -5.18 0.40
C PRO A 79 -9.14 -6.41 -0.40
N SER A 80 -8.20 -7.08 -1.06
CA SER A 80 -8.49 -8.26 -1.87
C SER A 80 -9.28 -9.27 -1.04
N ARG A 81 -10.55 -9.50 -1.41
CA ARG A 81 -11.30 -10.66 -0.93
C ARG A 81 -10.53 -11.90 -1.40
N THR A 82 -9.89 -12.58 -0.45
CA THR A 82 -9.36 -13.92 -0.65
C THR A 82 -10.50 -14.82 -1.07
N SER A 83 -10.46 -15.28 -2.32
CA SER A 83 -11.23 -16.42 -2.83
C SER A 83 -10.48 -17.71 -2.52
#